data_AF-S6AM00-F1
#
_entry.id   AF-S6AM00-F1
#
_cell.length_a   1.000
_cell.length_b   1.000
_cell.length_c   1.000
_cell.angle_alpha   90.00
_cell.angle_beta   90.00
_cell.angle_gamma   90.00
#
_symmetry.space_group_name_H-M   'P 1'
#
loop_
_entity.id
_entity.type
_entity.pdbx_description
1 polymer ?
#
loop_
_entity_poly.entity_id
_entity_poly.type
_entity_poly.pdbx_seq_one_letter_code
_entity_poly.pdbx_strand_id
1 'polypeptide(L)'
;MTQRRTLIATLTSLALIAASPALQADPGKGKGHDKGHASAQGNNWSSGPQVDIGGIRIILDDNRDYWGPAQSLPPGIQKNLARGKPLPPGIAKKLDGRLVDRLPHYDGYDWVRAGADLILVAVATGIIHEVLHDVLD
;
A
#
# COMPACT_ATOMS: atom_id res chain seq x y z
N MET A 1 10.29 9.63 52.93
CA MET A 1 11.67 9.14 52.73
C MET A 1 12.24 9.87 51.52
N THR A 2 13.21 10.74 51.77
CA THR A 2 13.83 11.66 50.81
C THR A 2 15.28 11.25 50.62
N GLN A 3 15.71 11.01 49.38
CA GLN A 3 17.12 11.15 49.00
C GLN A 3 17.23 11.55 47.52
N ARG A 4 17.58 12.82 47.32
CA ARG A 4 18.29 13.35 46.14
C ARG A 4 19.77 12.98 46.24
N ARG A 5 20.49 12.91 45.10
CA ARG A 5 21.96 13.08 44.90
C ARG A 5 22.35 12.47 43.54
N THR A 6 23.21 12.97 42.66
CA THR A 6 23.97 14.22 42.50
C THR A 6 24.52 14.21 41.06
N LEU A 7 24.76 15.38 40.46
CA LEU A 7 25.42 15.58 39.16
C LEU A 7 26.88 15.13 39.18
N ILE A 8 27.37 14.54 38.08
CA ILE A 8 28.80 14.55 37.71
C ILE A 8 28.91 14.82 36.21
N ALA A 9 29.52 15.96 35.87
CA ALA A 9 29.96 16.32 34.54
C ALA A 9 31.35 15.74 34.28
N THR A 10 31.58 15.19 33.09
CA THR A 10 32.93 14.93 32.58
C THR A 10 33.01 15.31 31.11
N LEU A 11 33.66 16.46 30.86
CA LEU A 11 34.19 16.87 29.57
C LEU A 11 35.50 16.12 29.32
N THR A 12 35.61 15.41 28.19
CA THR A 12 36.90 14.99 27.65
C THR A 12 36.84 15.05 26.13
N SER A 13 37.37 16.15 25.59
CA SER A 13 37.75 16.26 24.18
C SER A 13 39.05 15.49 23.94
N LEU A 14 39.11 14.72 22.86
CA LEU A 14 40.38 14.31 22.26
C LEU A 14 40.24 14.38 20.73
N ALA A 15 40.92 15.35 20.14
CA ALA A 15 41.09 15.47 18.69
C ALA A 15 42.32 14.65 18.27
N LEU A 16 42.21 13.87 17.19
CA LEU A 16 43.36 13.37 16.44
C LEU A 16 43.01 13.26 14.95
N ILE A 17 43.82 13.96 14.16
CA ILE A 17 43.78 14.12 12.71
C ILE A 17 44.44 12.90 12.07
N ALA A 18 43.86 12.38 10.99
CA ALA A 18 44.59 11.57 10.01
C ALA A 18 44.01 11.78 8.60
N ALA A 19 44.89 12.11 7.66
CA ALA A 19 44.60 12.41 6.28
C ALA A 19 44.83 11.19 5.36
N SER A 20 44.16 11.23 4.19
CA SER A 20 44.44 10.52 2.91
C SER A 20 43.80 9.14 2.70
N PRO A 21 43.59 8.67 1.45
CA PRO A 21 43.70 9.32 0.13
C PRO A 21 42.37 9.32 -0.67
N ALA A 22 42.37 10.03 -1.80
CA ALA A 22 41.32 10.00 -2.81
C ALA A 22 41.14 8.58 -3.38
N LEU A 23 39.95 8.01 -3.20
CA LEU A 23 39.50 6.85 -3.96
C LEU A 23 38.73 7.35 -5.19
N GLN A 24 39.43 7.29 -6.32
CA GLN A 24 38.88 7.31 -7.66
C GLN A 24 37.86 6.17 -7.79
N ALA A 25 36.58 6.50 -7.72
CA ALA A 25 35.49 5.58 -8.06
C ALA A 25 34.96 5.96 -9.44
N ASP A 26 35.25 5.08 -10.40
CA ASP A 26 34.60 4.97 -11.71
C ASP A 26 33.08 4.78 -11.54
N PRO A 27 32.19 5.61 -12.11
CA PRO A 27 30.79 5.28 -12.23
C PRO A 27 30.59 4.38 -13.45
N GLY A 28 30.92 3.12 -13.26
CA GLY A 28 30.49 2.05 -14.15
C GLY A 28 28.96 1.96 -14.19
N LYS A 29 28.45 1.88 -15.42
CA LYS A 29 27.22 1.17 -15.82
C LYS A 29 25.90 1.70 -15.23
N GLY A 30 25.30 2.63 -15.95
CA GLY A 30 23.87 2.90 -15.89
C GLY A 30 23.08 1.62 -16.15
N LYS A 31 22.46 1.10 -15.09
CA LYS A 31 21.44 0.06 -15.15
C LYS A 31 20.14 0.74 -14.76
N GLY A 32 19.38 1.13 -15.78
CA GLY A 32 18.06 1.70 -15.64
C GLY A 32 17.19 0.76 -14.81
N HIS A 33 16.77 1.24 -13.65
CA HIS A 33 15.69 0.64 -12.90
C HIS A 33 14.45 1.44 -13.24
N ASP A 34 13.55 0.84 -14.02
CA ASP A 34 12.18 1.32 -14.17
C ASP A 34 11.45 1.05 -12.84
N LYS A 35 11.63 1.97 -11.87
CA LYS A 35 10.78 2.05 -10.69
C LYS A 35 9.79 3.18 -10.91
N GLY A 36 8.56 2.78 -11.23
CA GLY A 36 7.42 3.67 -11.36
C GLY A 36 7.26 4.58 -10.15
N HIS A 37 6.94 5.83 -10.45
CA HIS A 37 6.68 6.89 -9.50
C HIS A 37 5.47 6.59 -8.60
N ALA A 38 5.63 6.80 -7.29
CA ALA A 38 4.56 7.38 -6.48
C ALA A 38 5.16 8.19 -5.32
N SER A 39 4.72 9.44 -5.28
CA SER A 39 5.14 10.53 -4.41
C SER A 39 4.89 10.27 -2.92
N ALA A 40 5.74 10.89 -2.10
CA ALA A 40 5.64 10.96 -0.65
C ALA A 40 4.31 11.56 -0.17
N GLN A 41 3.62 10.87 0.74
CA GLN A 41 2.74 11.46 1.75
C GLN A 41 2.63 10.44 2.89
N GLY A 42 3.34 10.70 3.99
CA GLY A 42 3.48 9.77 5.11
C GLY A 42 2.13 9.46 5.74
N ASN A 43 1.80 8.17 5.81
CA ASN A 43 0.84 7.56 6.72
C ASN A 43 1.08 6.04 6.71
N ASN A 44 0.85 5.39 7.84
CA ASN A 44 1.24 4.03 8.23
C ASN A 44 0.62 2.85 7.40
N TRP A 45 0.09 3.09 6.21
CA TRP A 45 -0.53 2.05 5.37
C TRP A 45 0.42 1.47 4.31
N SER A 46 1.59 2.11 4.09
CA SER A 46 2.64 1.58 3.20
C SER A 46 3.21 0.23 3.64
N SER A 47 2.94 -0.21 4.87
CA SER A 47 3.40 -1.51 5.38
C SER A 47 2.49 -2.68 4.99
N GLY A 48 1.39 -2.43 4.29
CA GLY A 48 0.50 -3.51 3.83
C GLY A 48 1.04 -4.25 2.59
N PRO A 49 0.28 -5.25 2.11
CA PRO A 49 0.70 -6.12 1.03
C PRO A 49 0.97 -5.34 -0.27
N GLN A 50 1.93 -5.85 -1.04
CA GLN A 50 2.17 -5.38 -2.40
C GLN A 50 1.18 -6.09 -3.33
N VAL A 51 0.38 -5.29 -4.04
CA VAL A 51 -0.70 -5.76 -4.90
C VAL A 51 -0.24 -5.74 -6.34
N ASP A 52 -0.20 -6.90 -6.99
CA ASP A 52 0.07 -7.00 -8.43
C ASP A 52 -1.20 -6.68 -9.22
N ILE A 53 -1.38 -5.39 -9.54
CA ILE A 53 -2.55 -4.89 -10.28
C ILE A 53 -2.65 -5.54 -11.67
N GLY A 54 -1.51 -5.79 -12.33
CA GLY A 54 -1.47 -6.41 -13.66
C GLY A 54 -1.99 -7.84 -13.60
N GLY A 55 -1.46 -8.64 -12.69
CA GLY A 55 -1.92 -10.01 -12.45
C GLY A 55 -3.40 -10.09 -12.08
N ILE A 56 -3.88 -9.18 -11.22
CA ILE A 56 -5.30 -9.14 -10.83
C ILE A 56 -6.21 -8.82 -12.02
N ARG A 57 -5.82 -7.89 -12.90
CA ARG A 57 -6.60 -7.58 -14.11
C ARG A 57 -6.73 -8.79 -15.03
N ILE A 58 -5.65 -9.55 -15.21
CA ILE A 58 -5.67 -10.80 -16.00
C ILE A 58 -6.65 -11.81 -15.37
N ILE A 59 -6.56 -12.03 -14.06
CA ILE A 59 -7.47 -12.94 -13.34
C ILE A 59 -8.93 -12.51 -13.52
N LEU A 60 -9.23 -11.22 -13.40
CA LEU A 60 -10.59 -10.71 -13.57
C LEU A 60 -11.10 -10.88 -15.02
N ASP A 61 -10.23 -10.66 -16.01
CA ASP A 61 -10.58 -10.84 -17.41
C ASP A 61 -10.92 -12.31 -17.73
N ASP A 62 -10.08 -13.24 -17.26
CA ASP A 62 -10.26 -14.69 -17.42
C ASP A 62 -11.51 -15.23 -16.69
N ASN A 63 -12.02 -14.48 -15.71
CA ASN A 63 -13.11 -14.89 -14.82
C ASN A 63 -14.30 -13.91 -14.84
N ARG A 64 -14.48 -13.17 -15.95
CA ARG A 64 -15.55 -12.15 -16.11
C ARG A 64 -16.95 -12.65 -15.78
N ASP A 65 -17.23 -13.91 -16.08
CA ASP A 65 -18.53 -14.55 -15.81
C ASP A 65 -18.91 -14.53 -14.32
N TYR A 66 -17.92 -14.51 -13.41
CA TYR A 66 -18.13 -14.47 -11.97
C TYR A 66 -18.20 -13.05 -11.39
N TRP A 67 -17.89 -12.01 -12.17
CA TRP A 67 -17.98 -10.62 -11.72
C TRP A 67 -19.44 -10.16 -11.56
N GLY A 68 -20.31 -10.63 -12.46
CA GLY A 68 -21.71 -10.27 -12.52
C GLY A 68 -21.98 -8.81 -12.93
N PRO A 69 -23.25 -8.41 -13.10
CA PRO A 69 -23.60 -7.05 -13.52
C PRO A 69 -23.15 -6.01 -12.49
N ALA A 70 -22.54 -4.92 -12.95
CA ALA A 70 -22.08 -3.80 -12.13
C ALA A 70 -23.06 -2.64 -12.25
N GLN A 71 -23.58 -2.13 -11.13
CA GLN A 71 -24.16 -0.79 -11.12
C GLN A 71 -23.06 0.21 -10.79
N SER A 72 -22.77 1.13 -11.70
CA SER A 72 -21.78 2.18 -11.45
C SER A 72 -22.14 3.00 -10.21
N LEU A 73 -21.13 3.35 -9.43
CA LEU A 73 -21.31 4.19 -8.24
C LEU A 73 -21.64 5.63 -8.66
N PRO A 74 -22.45 6.37 -7.87
CA PRO A 74 -22.64 7.79 -8.11
C PRO A 74 -21.28 8.54 -8.08
N PRO A 75 -21.07 9.57 -8.92
CA PRO A 75 -19.76 10.23 -9.04
C PRO A 75 -19.19 10.79 -7.73
N GLY A 76 -20.06 11.24 -6.81
CA GLY A 76 -19.63 11.71 -5.49
C GLY A 76 -19.12 10.61 -4.56
N ILE A 77 -19.61 9.38 -4.71
CA ILE A 77 -19.15 8.23 -3.93
C ILE A 77 -17.83 7.71 -4.48
N GLN A 78 -17.73 7.58 -5.81
CA GLN A 78 -16.52 7.09 -6.47
C GLN A 78 -15.30 7.95 -6.11
N LYS A 79 -15.45 9.29 -6.11
CA LYS A 79 -14.37 10.22 -5.69
C LYS A 79 -13.92 10.07 -4.24
N ASN A 80 -14.73 9.46 -3.38
CA ASN A 80 -14.41 9.23 -1.98
C ASN A 80 -13.77 7.86 -1.72
N LEU A 81 -13.78 6.96 -2.70
CA LEU A 81 -13.02 5.72 -2.65
C LEU A 81 -11.54 6.04 -2.85
N ALA A 82 -10.79 6.05 -1.76
CA ALA A 82 -9.36 6.29 -1.79
C ALA A 82 -8.66 5.49 -0.69
N ARG A 83 -7.41 5.11 -0.97
CA ARG A 83 -6.56 4.41 0.01
C ARG A 83 -6.46 5.16 1.33
N GLY A 84 -6.38 4.42 2.43
CA GLY A 84 -6.27 4.93 3.79
C GLY A 84 -7.58 5.47 4.38
N LYS A 85 -8.64 5.64 3.57
CA LYS A 85 -9.97 6.02 4.06
C LYS A 85 -10.81 4.79 4.39
N PRO A 86 -11.76 4.89 5.33
CA PRO A 86 -12.74 3.84 5.56
C PRO A 86 -13.64 3.66 4.33
N LEU A 87 -13.98 2.42 4.00
CA LEU A 87 -14.94 2.11 2.96
C LEU A 87 -16.34 2.62 3.37
N PRO A 88 -17.03 3.40 2.53
CA PRO A 88 -18.40 3.82 2.82
C PRO A 88 -19.33 2.61 3.08
N PRO A 89 -20.23 2.69 4.07
CA PRO A 89 -21.16 1.61 4.33
C PRO A 89 -22.16 1.43 3.17
N GLY A 90 -22.59 0.19 2.95
CA GLY A 90 -23.67 -0.15 2.02
C GLY A 90 -23.29 -0.28 0.54
N ILE A 91 -22.09 0.14 0.13
CA ILE A 91 -21.62 0.00 -1.26
C ILE A 91 -20.78 -1.26 -1.48
N ALA A 92 -20.22 -1.83 -0.41
CA ALA A 92 -19.44 -3.05 -0.47
C ALA A 92 -20.35 -4.23 -0.81
N LYS A 93 -20.02 -4.95 -1.87
CA LYS A 93 -20.64 -6.20 -2.27
C LYS A 93 -19.62 -7.32 -2.14
N LYS A 94 -20.07 -8.45 -1.59
CA LYS A 94 -19.27 -9.67 -1.61
C LYS A 94 -19.09 -10.12 -3.05
N LEU A 95 -17.89 -10.55 -3.37
CA LEU A 95 -17.57 -11.20 -4.64
C LEU A 95 -18.11 -12.64 -4.63
N ASP A 96 -18.29 -13.20 -5.82
CA ASP A 96 -18.53 -14.63 -5.96
C ASP A 96 -17.33 -15.41 -5.38
N GLY A 97 -17.61 -16.44 -4.57
CA GLY A 97 -16.55 -17.23 -3.92
C GLY A 97 -15.56 -17.82 -4.93
N ARG A 98 -16.05 -18.22 -6.11
CA ARG A 98 -15.19 -18.78 -7.17
C ARG A 98 -14.19 -17.77 -7.70
N LEU A 99 -14.54 -16.47 -7.72
CA LEU A 99 -13.64 -15.41 -8.12
C LEU A 99 -12.67 -15.06 -7.00
N VAL A 100 -13.16 -15.00 -5.75
CA VAL A 100 -12.31 -14.78 -4.57
C VAL A 100 -11.21 -15.83 -4.49
N ASP A 101 -11.53 -17.10 -4.75
CA ASP A 101 -10.57 -18.21 -4.73
C ASP A 101 -9.47 -18.10 -5.82
N ARG A 102 -9.64 -17.24 -6.83
CA ARG A 102 -8.63 -16.96 -7.86
C ARG A 102 -7.78 -15.75 -7.55
N LEU A 103 -8.27 -14.82 -6.74
CA LEU A 103 -7.54 -13.62 -6.39
C LEU A 103 -6.44 -13.92 -5.37
N PRO A 104 -5.32 -13.17 -5.37
CA PRO A 104 -4.31 -13.30 -4.34
C PRO A 104 -4.90 -13.05 -2.95
N HIS A 105 -4.60 -13.93 -2.00
CA HIS A 105 -5.00 -13.78 -0.61
C HIS A 105 -3.97 -12.98 0.18
N TYR A 106 -4.44 -12.09 1.05
CA TYR A 106 -3.61 -11.30 1.95
C TYR A 106 -4.19 -11.36 3.37
N ASP A 107 -3.39 -11.81 4.33
CA ASP A 107 -3.83 -11.96 5.72
C ASP A 107 -4.35 -10.63 6.28
N GLY A 108 -5.58 -10.66 6.81
CA GLY A 108 -6.23 -9.48 7.38
C GLY A 108 -6.87 -8.54 6.36
N TYR A 109 -6.94 -8.93 5.08
CA TYR A 109 -7.60 -8.18 4.03
C TYR A 109 -8.61 -9.03 3.26
N ASP A 110 -9.69 -8.39 2.82
CA ASP A 110 -10.70 -8.98 1.96
C ASP A 110 -10.84 -8.20 0.65
N TRP A 111 -11.06 -8.95 -0.43
CA TRP A 111 -11.50 -8.40 -1.70
C TRP A 111 -13.00 -8.18 -1.69
N VAL A 112 -13.41 -6.95 -1.97
CA VAL A 112 -14.82 -6.56 -2.11
C VAL A 112 -15.03 -5.78 -3.37
N ARG A 113 -16.27 -5.83 -3.87
CA ARG A 113 -16.70 -5.07 -5.04
C ARG A 113 -17.44 -3.82 -4.62
N ALA A 114 -17.22 -2.71 -5.32
CA ALA A 114 -18.06 -1.53 -5.21
C ALA A 114 -18.36 -0.99 -6.62
N GLY A 115 -19.55 -1.28 -7.13
CA GLY A 115 -19.90 -1.00 -8.52
C GLY A 115 -18.98 -1.73 -9.50
N ALA A 116 -18.27 -0.98 -10.35
CA ALA A 116 -17.30 -1.52 -11.31
C ALA A 116 -15.88 -1.68 -10.73
N ASP A 117 -15.66 -1.22 -9.50
CA ASP A 117 -14.34 -1.19 -8.88
C ASP A 117 -14.13 -2.42 -7.99
N LEU A 118 -12.89 -2.91 -7.95
CA LEU A 118 -12.41 -3.91 -7.00
C LEU A 118 -11.60 -3.22 -5.90
N ILE A 119 -11.88 -3.57 -4.65
CA ILE A 119 -11.28 -2.90 -3.48
C ILE A 119 -10.67 -3.96 -2.56
N LEU A 120 -9.43 -3.74 -2.15
CA LEU A 120 -8.82 -4.49 -1.05
C LEU A 120 -9.04 -3.73 0.25
N VAL A 121 -9.65 -4.37 1.25
CA VAL A 121 -10.06 -3.71 2.50
C VAL A 121 -9.49 -4.46 3.69
N ALA A 122 -8.92 -3.73 4.65
CA ALA A 122 -8.47 -4.31 5.91
C ALA A 122 -9.68 -4.73 6.76
N VAL A 123 -9.79 -6.02 7.08
CA VAL A 123 -10.96 -6.63 7.74
C VAL A 123 -11.23 -6.00 9.11
N ALA A 124 -10.16 -5.73 9.87
CA ALA A 124 -10.26 -5.22 11.23
C ALA A 124 -10.78 -3.77 11.32
N THR A 125 -10.53 -2.95 10.29
CA THR A 125 -10.78 -1.50 10.34
C THR A 125 -11.72 -0.99 9.26
N GLY A 126 -12.00 -1.79 8.23
CA GLY A 126 -12.74 -1.36 7.05
C GLY A 126 -11.97 -0.33 6.19
N ILE A 127 -10.67 -0.14 6.43
CA ILE A 127 -9.85 0.82 5.68
C ILE A 127 -9.51 0.24 4.31
N ILE A 128 -9.67 1.08 3.29
CA ILE A 128 -9.30 0.79 1.92
C ILE A 128 -7.77 0.74 1.82
N HIS A 129 -7.24 -0.41 1.41
CA HIS A 129 -5.82 -0.61 1.12
C HIS A 129 -5.49 -0.32 -0.33
N GLU A 130 -6.30 -0.81 -1.26
CA GLU A 130 -6.11 -0.62 -2.69
C GLU A 130 -7.46 -0.45 -3.39
N VAL A 131 -7.47 0.35 -4.46
CA VAL A 131 -8.65 0.52 -5.32
C VAL A 131 -8.23 0.31 -6.77
N LEU A 132 -8.86 -0.67 -7.41
CA LEU A 132 -8.73 -0.91 -8.84
C LEU A 132 -10.02 -0.40 -9.48
N HIS A 133 -9.92 0.72 -10.18
CA HIS A 133 -11.04 1.31 -10.88
C HIS A 133 -11.30 0.59 -12.19
N ASP A 134 -12.59 0.46 -12.53
CA ASP A 134 -13.08 0.01 -13.83
C ASP A 134 -12.33 -1.24 -14.29
N VAL A 135 -12.39 -2.29 -13.47
CA VAL A 135 -11.49 -3.45 -13.63
C VAL A 135 -11.76 -4.29 -14.88
N LEU A 136 -12.93 -4.05 -15.49
CA LEU A 136 -13.44 -4.76 -16.65
C LEU A 136 -13.64 -3.85 -17.88
N ASP A 137 -13.30 -2.56 -17.78
CA ASP A 137 -13.34 -1.62 -18.92
C ASP A 137 -12.12 -1.79 -19.83
#